data_AF-A0A517NGB7-F1
#
_entry.id   AF-A0A517NGB7-F1
#
_cell.length_a   1.000
_cell.length_b   1.000
_cell.length_c   1.000
_cell.angle_alpha   90.00
_cell.angle_beta   90.00
_cell.angle_gamma   90.00
#
_symmetry.space_group_name_H-M   'P 1'
#
loop_
_entity.id
_entity.type
_entity.pdbx_description
1 polymer ?
#
loop_
_entity_poly.entity_id
_entity_poly.type
_entity_poly.pdbx_seq_one_letter_code
_entity_poly.pdbx_strand_id
1 'polypeptide(L)'
;MPITCTARLLVIAAMALGMSCCQASEDKVWKIEEDWEMVILQPDPQSNSPQVSFTTSPSTEVDDVYFQLQMNHSDSAGGGIHVAAVLDDKIVDESQSDIRSALSIDGDHVSWTTVMAVIDDRICFAVKDGYGQDWGNFGGPEYVVRMQRRDILDLSKYRPINSLDSVDINFGANRISSSKMLKVRLYYTSGNVVELLVAETP
;
A
#
# COMPACT_ATOMS: atom_id res chain seq x y z
N MET A 1 -6.41 26.24 -88.82
CA MET A 1 -6.84 25.27 -87.77
C MET A 1 -5.76 25.22 -86.71
N PRO A 2 -6.13 25.19 -85.42
CA PRO A 2 -5.35 25.87 -84.37
C PRO A 2 -4.34 24.98 -83.65
N ILE A 3 -3.26 25.64 -83.21
CA ILE A 3 -2.17 25.14 -82.37
C ILE A 3 -2.67 25.15 -80.92
N THR A 4 -2.66 23.99 -80.25
CA THR A 4 -3.00 23.88 -78.82
C THR A 4 -1.72 23.77 -78.00
N CYS A 5 -1.56 24.75 -77.09
CA CYS A 5 -0.46 24.91 -76.16
C CYS A 5 -0.85 24.30 -74.81
N THR A 6 -0.23 23.18 -74.42
CA THR A 6 -0.47 22.52 -73.13
C THR A 6 0.52 23.01 -72.08
N ALA A 7 0.04 23.83 -71.15
CA ALA A 7 0.79 24.27 -69.97
C ALA A 7 0.93 23.13 -68.96
N ARG A 8 2.16 22.85 -68.51
CA ARG A 8 2.46 21.90 -67.44
C ARG A 8 2.31 22.58 -66.08
N LEU A 9 1.39 22.07 -65.26
CA LEU A 9 1.18 22.48 -63.88
C LEU A 9 2.25 21.82 -62.99
N LEU A 10 3.06 22.62 -62.29
CA LEU A 10 4.05 22.15 -61.33
C LEU A 10 3.40 22.10 -59.95
N VAL A 11 3.26 20.91 -59.36
CA VAL A 11 2.73 20.70 -58.01
C VAL A 11 3.89 20.77 -57.02
N ILE A 12 3.86 21.77 -56.13
CA ILE A 12 4.81 21.90 -55.02
C ILE A 12 4.24 21.14 -53.82
N ALA A 13 4.85 20.01 -53.47
CA ALA A 13 4.52 19.24 -52.27
C ALA A 13 5.25 19.84 -51.06
N ALA A 14 4.52 20.52 -50.18
CA ALA A 14 5.04 20.98 -48.88
C ALA A 14 5.03 19.81 -47.89
N MET A 15 6.20 19.27 -47.55
CA MET A 15 6.37 18.33 -46.44
C MET A 15 6.24 19.10 -45.11
N ALA A 16 5.06 19.04 -44.51
CA ALA A 16 4.86 19.45 -43.13
C ALA A 16 5.55 18.43 -42.21
N LEU A 17 6.71 18.80 -41.67
CA LEU A 17 7.35 18.08 -40.56
C LEU A 17 6.41 18.17 -39.35
N GLY A 18 5.64 17.12 -39.13
CA GLY A 18 4.84 16.95 -37.93
C GLY A 18 5.76 16.83 -36.73
N MET A 19 5.97 17.91 -35.99
CA MET A 19 6.49 17.86 -34.63
C MET A 19 5.45 17.13 -33.77
N SER A 20 5.63 15.82 -33.60
CA SER A 20 5.02 15.10 -32.49
C SER A 20 5.57 15.70 -31.20
N CYS A 21 4.77 16.54 -30.56
CA CYS A 21 4.96 16.81 -29.14
C CYS A 21 4.86 15.46 -28.42
N CYS A 22 6.00 14.88 -28.08
CA CYS A 22 6.07 13.81 -27.11
C CYS A 22 5.56 14.41 -25.81
N GLN A 23 4.29 14.17 -25.47
CA GLN A 23 3.78 14.52 -24.15
C GLN A 23 4.55 13.63 -23.18
N ALA A 24 5.45 14.23 -22.40
CA ALA A 24 6.06 13.55 -21.29
C ALA A 24 4.92 13.14 -20.34
N SER A 25 4.68 11.83 -20.23
CA SER A 25 3.76 11.31 -19.22
C SER A 25 4.23 11.81 -17.86
N GLU A 26 3.31 12.37 -17.08
CA GLU A 26 3.58 12.70 -15.69
C GLU A 26 4.04 11.43 -14.96
N ASP A 27 5.09 11.55 -14.16
CA ASP A 27 5.66 10.42 -13.45
C ASP A 27 4.85 10.18 -12.17
N LYS A 28 4.17 9.04 -12.12
CA LYS A 28 3.17 8.73 -11.09
C LYS A 28 3.72 7.75 -10.07
N VAL A 29 3.34 7.91 -8.81
CA VAL A 29 3.61 6.91 -7.77
C VAL A 29 2.62 5.76 -7.95
N TRP A 30 3.08 4.57 -8.33
CA TRP A 30 2.20 3.41 -8.54
C TRP A 30 2.30 2.38 -7.42
N LYS A 31 3.38 2.40 -6.62
CA LYS A 31 3.56 1.51 -5.47
C LYS A 31 4.20 2.24 -4.31
N ILE A 32 3.78 1.88 -3.11
CA ILE A 32 4.30 2.35 -1.83
C ILE A 32 4.62 1.13 -0.98
N GLU A 33 5.75 1.18 -0.29
CA GLU A 33 6.09 0.21 0.74
C GLU A 33 6.39 0.94 2.06
N GLU A 34 5.80 0.48 3.16
CA GLU A 34 6.11 0.97 4.51
C GLU A 34 6.72 -0.19 5.31
N ASP A 35 7.86 0.04 5.94
CA ASP A 35 8.45 -0.95 6.85
C ASP A 35 8.14 -0.58 8.29
N TRP A 36 7.72 -1.58 9.05
CA TRP A 36 7.22 -1.42 10.40
C TRP A 36 7.97 -2.33 11.37
N GLU A 37 8.07 -1.87 12.61
CA GLU A 37 8.51 -2.66 13.76
C GLU A 37 7.60 -2.38 14.95
N MET A 38 7.27 -3.44 15.69
CA MET A 38 6.53 -3.40 16.93
C MET A 38 7.23 -4.25 17.99
N VAL A 39 7.33 -3.73 19.22
CA VAL A 39 7.94 -4.43 20.35
C VAL A 39 6.87 -4.78 21.37
N ILE A 40 6.70 -6.07 21.63
CA ILE A 40 5.71 -6.63 22.54
C ILE A 40 6.31 -6.79 23.94
N LEU A 41 5.59 -6.37 24.97
CA LEU A 41 5.97 -6.53 26.37
C LEU A 41 4.89 -7.26 27.14
N GLN A 42 5.28 -8.29 27.87
CA GLN A 42 4.43 -9.07 28.76
C GLN A 42 3.11 -9.44 28.07
N PRO A 43 3.10 -10.13 26.92
CA PRO A 43 1.85 -10.52 26.28
C PRO A 43 1.03 -11.44 27.21
N ASP A 44 -0.28 -11.44 27.02
CA ASP A 44 -1.17 -12.37 27.70
C ASP A 44 -1.90 -13.24 26.68
N PRO A 45 -1.37 -14.44 26.39
CA PRO A 45 -1.96 -15.34 25.41
C PRO A 45 -3.32 -15.91 25.86
N GLN A 46 -3.68 -15.84 27.15
CA GLN A 46 -5.00 -16.30 27.61
C GLN A 46 -6.11 -15.30 27.23
N SER A 47 -5.76 -14.02 27.09
CA SER A 47 -6.69 -12.96 26.69
C SER A 47 -6.40 -12.40 25.28
N ASN A 48 -5.47 -12.99 24.54
CA ASN A 48 -5.05 -12.54 23.21
C ASN A 48 -4.60 -11.08 23.20
N SER A 49 -3.78 -10.71 24.18
CA SER A 49 -3.33 -9.34 24.40
C SER A 49 -1.83 -9.21 24.11
N PRO A 50 -1.39 -8.19 23.34
CA PRO A 50 -2.16 -7.08 22.78
C PRO A 50 -2.88 -7.42 21.47
N GLN A 51 -3.91 -6.66 21.10
CA GLN A 51 -4.50 -6.67 19.75
C GLN A 51 -4.29 -5.31 19.11
N VAL A 52 -3.80 -5.29 17.88
CA VAL A 52 -3.37 -4.05 17.21
C VAL A 52 -3.98 -3.98 15.83
N SER A 53 -4.37 -2.80 15.42
CA SER A 53 -4.87 -2.50 14.08
C SER A 53 -4.04 -1.38 13.46
N PHE A 54 -3.64 -1.58 12.21
CA PHE A 54 -3.00 -0.58 11.37
C PHE A 54 -3.96 -0.28 10.23
N THR A 55 -4.26 0.99 10.03
CA THR A 55 -5.08 1.43 8.90
C THR A 55 -4.25 2.29 7.96
N THR A 56 -4.37 2.06 6.67
CA THR A 56 -3.72 2.90 5.65
C THR A 56 -4.69 3.22 4.52
N SER A 57 -4.54 4.40 3.92
CA SER A 57 -5.39 4.86 2.81
C SER A 57 -4.53 5.35 1.64
N PRO A 58 -4.95 5.12 0.38
CA PRO A 58 -4.24 5.60 -0.81
C PRO A 58 -4.20 7.14 -0.93
N SER A 59 -5.06 7.86 -0.23
CA SER A 59 -5.17 9.32 -0.34
C SER A 59 -5.71 9.95 0.94
N THR A 60 -5.31 11.20 1.22
CA THR A 60 -5.91 12.03 2.28
C THR A 60 -7.26 12.62 1.90
N GLU A 61 -7.72 12.44 0.66
CA GLU A 61 -8.93 13.10 0.14
C GLU A 61 -10.14 12.15 0.09
N VAL A 62 -9.94 10.86 0.38
CA VAL A 62 -10.91 9.79 0.16
C VAL A 62 -10.94 8.91 1.42
N ASP A 63 -11.91 9.20 2.30
CA ASP A 63 -12.04 8.52 3.60
C ASP A 63 -12.83 7.20 3.51
N ASP A 64 -13.57 6.99 2.42
CA ASP A 64 -14.35 5.77 2.15
C ASP A 64 -13.49 4.61 1.63
N VAL A 65 -12.17 4.81 1.48
CA VAL A 65 -11.23 3.83 0.93
C VAL A 65 -10.06 3.64 1.86
N TYR A 66 -9.93 2.45 2.46
CA TYR A 66 -8.78 2.11 3.30
C TYR A 66 -8.50 0.61 3.34
N PHE A 67 -7.32 0.28 3.82
CA PHE A 67 -6.92 -1.09 4.14
C PHE A 67 -6.66 -1.19 5.64
N GLN A 68 -7.03 -2.34 6.20
CA GLN A 68 -6.80 -2.65 7.60
C GLN A 68 -5.91 -3.87 7.71
N LEU A 69 -4.91 -3.80 8.59
CA LEU A 69 -4.10 -4.91 9.04
C LEU A 69 -4.33 -5.07 10.53
N GLN A 70 -4.92 -6.19 10.93
CA GLN A 70 -5.14 -6.54 12.32
C GLN A 70 -4.16 -7.63 12.74
N MET A 71 -3.52 -7.45 13.89
CA MET A 71 -2.53 -8.36 14.44
C MET A 71 -2.96 -8.89 15.79
N ASN A 72 -2.62 -10.17 16.02
CA ASN A 72 -3.05 -10.96 17.16
C ASN A 72 -4.58 -11.03 17.30
N HIS A 73 -5.30 -10.88 16.17
CA HIS A 73 -6.75 -10.76 16.11
C HIS A 73 -7.36 -12.03 15.51
N SER A 74 -8.22 -12.68 16.28
CA SER A 74 -9.03 -13.80 15.80
C SER A 74 -10.35 -13.83 16.54
N ASP A 75 -11.43 -14.09 15.81
CA ASP A 75 -12.79 -14.19 16.35
C ASP A 75 -13.06 -15.45 17.21
N SER A 76 -12.16 -16.45 17.27
CA SER A 76 -12.45 -17.70 18.00
C SER A 76 -11.28 -18.46 18.63
N ALA A 77 -10.02 -18.27 18.21
CA ALA A 77 -8.85 -18.99 18.73
C ALA A 77 -7.76 -18.11 19.33
N GLY A 78 -7.91 -16.78 19.23
CA GLY A 78 -6.83 -15.83 19.50
C GLY A 78 -5.75 -15.82 18.44
N GLY A 79 -5.04 -14.70 18.31
CA GLY A 79 -3.84 -14.66 17.47
C GLY A 79 -4.07 -14.52 15.97
N GLY A 80 -2.96 -14.52 15.25
CA GLY A 80 -2.94 -14.42 13.80
C GLY A 80 -2.99 -13.00 13.25
N ILE A 81 -3.09 -12.93 11.92
CA ILE A 81 -3.06 -11.72 11.12
C ILE A 81 -4.28 -11.73 10.21
N HIS A 82 -4.98 -10.60 10.15
CA HIS A 82 -6.09 -10.37 9.23
C HIS A 82 -5.81 -9.10 8.42
N VAL A 83 -6.12 -9.15 7.13
CA VAL A 83 -6.02 -8.01 6.23
C VAL A 83 -7.35 -7.81 5.52
N ALA A 84 -7.80 -6.57 5.43
CA ALA A 84 -9.06 -6.23 4.81
C ALA A 84 -8.91 -5.02 3.88
N ALA A 85 -9.58 -5.08 2.74
CA ALA A 85 -9.85 -3.96 1.86
C ALA A 85 -11.25 -3.43 2.18
N VAL A 86 -11.36 -2.17 2.57
CA VAL A 86 -12.64 -1.55 2.97
C VAL A 86 -13.01 -0.42 2.03
N LEU A 87 -14.25 -0.47 1.55
CA LEU A 87 -14.87 0.49 0.64
C LEU A 87 -16.26 0.87 1.15
N ASP A 88 -16.53 2.16 1.36
CA ASP A 88 -17.82 2.65 1.89
C ASP A 88 -18.23 1.90 3.19
N ASP A 89 -17.29 1.75 4.12
CA ASP A 89 -17.43 1.00 5.38
C ASP A 89 -17.80 -0.49 5.22
N LYS A 90 -17.56 -1.07 4.04
CA LYS A 90 -17.78 -2.50 3.77
C LYS A 90 -16.48 -3.18 3.38
N ILE A 91 -16.21 -4.33 4.00
CA ILE A 91 -15.14 -5.22 3.56
C ILE A 91 -15.52 -5.75 2.17
N VAL A 92 -14.69 -5.43 1.17
CA VAL A 92 -14.87 -5.88 -0.22
C VAL A 92 -13.94 -7.01 -0.60
N ASP A 93 -12.84 -7.18 0.13
CA ASP A 93 -11.90 -8.29 0.03
C ASP A 93 -11.17 -8.45 1.36
N GLU A 94 -10.83 -9.66 1.75
CA GLU A 94 -10.13 -9.95 2.99
C GLU A 94 -9.28 -11.21 2.91
N SER A 95 -8.27 -11.30 3.76
CA SER A 95 -7.51 -12.52 3.96
C SER A 95 -7.09 -12.66 5.41
N GLN A 96 -6.87 -13.89 5.83
CA GLN A 96 -6.44 -14.24 7.17
C GLN A 96 -5.31 -15.24 7.11
N SER A 97 -4.33 -15.09 8.01
CA SER A 97 -3.24 -16.04 8.18
C SER A 97 -3.73 -17.41 8.64
N ASP A 98 -2.98 -18.44 8.25
CA ASP A 98 -3.05 -19.76 8.89
C ASP A 98 -2.43 -19.77 10.31
N ILE A 99 -1.66 -18.73 10.65
CA ILE A 99 -1.14 -18.51 11.99
C ILE A 99 -2.33 -18.25 12.93
N ARG A 100 -2.46 -19.08 13.97
CA ARG A 100 -3.49 -18.97 15.01
C ARG A 100 -2.89 -18.90 16.42
N SER A 101 -1.56 -18.83 16.53
CA SER A 101 -0.92 -18.65 17.83
C SER A 101 -1.08 -17.21 18.29
N ALA A 102 -1.49 -17.05 19.55
CA ALA A 102 -1.43 -15.75 20.22
C ALA A 102 0.02 -15.36 20.51
N LEU A 103 0.29 -14.06 20.56
CA LEU A 103 1.56 -13.53 21.07
C LEU A 103 1.78 -14.01 22.51
N SER A 104 2.99 -14.49 22.81
CA SER A 104 3.35 -15.13 24.07
C SER A 104 4.77 -14.83 24.55
N ILE A 105 5.65 -14.31 23.69
CA ILE A 105 7.04 -13.99 24.00
C ILE A 105 7.16 -12.54 24.47
N ASP A 106 7.66 -12.36 25.71
CA ASP A 106 8.03 -11.06 26.25
C ASP A 106 9.28 -10.51 25.54
N GLY A 107 9.22 -9.26 25.10
CA GLY A 107 10.28 -8.62 24.33
C GLY A 107 10.36 -9.08 22.87
N ASP A 108 9.30 -9.65 22.30
CA ASP A 108 9.29 -10.00 20.87
C ASP A 108 9.33 -8.74 19.98
N HIS A 109 10.15 -8.80 18.93
CA HIS A 109 10.27 -7.78 17.89
C HIS A 109 9.57 -8.29 16.64
N VAL A 110 8.39 -7.76 16.37
CA VAL A 110 7.61 -8.09 15.18
C VAL A 110 7.87 -7.03 14.11
N SER A 111 8.37 -7.43 12.95
CA SER A 111 8.62 -6.54 11.81
C SER A 111 7.94 -7.02 10.56
N TRP A 112 7.56 -6.11 9.66
CA TRP A 112 6.91 -6.43 8.38
C TRP A 112 6.97 -5.25 7.41
N THR A 113 6.65 -5.51 6.15
CA THR A 113 6.40 -4.49 5.15
C THR A 113 4.94 -4.52 4.70
N THR A 114 4.25 -3.38 4.77
CA THR A 114 2.99 -3.18 4.04
C THR A 114 3.30 -2.69 2.63
N VAL A 115 2.53 -3.13 1.65
CA VAL A 115 2.67 -2.72 0.25
C VAL A 115 1.31 -2.26 -0.24
N MET A 116 1.25 -1.04 -0.78
CA MET A 116 0.09 -0.53 -1.50
C MET A 116 0.47 -0.30 -2.95
N ALA A 117 -0.36 -0.73 -3.90
CA ALA A 117 -0.08 -0.53 -5.33
C ALA A 117 -1.35 -0.29 -6.14
N VAL A 118 -1.25 0.49 -7.21
CA VAL A 118 -2.30 0.61 -8.24
C VAL A 118 -1.88 -0.19 -9.47
N ILE A 119 -2.63 -1.24 -9.79
CA ILE A 119 -2.37 -2.17 -10.90
C ILE A 119 -3.70 -2.49 -11.57
N ASP A 120 -3.79 -2.34 -12.89
CA ASP A 120 -4.98 -2.67 -13.69
C ASP A 120 -6.30 -2.08 -13.12
N ASP A 121 -6.30 -0.78 -12.80
CA ASP A 121 -7.43 -0.04 -12.19
C ASP A 121 -7.91 -0.61 -10.83
N ARG A 122 -7.02 -1.32 -10.12
CA ARG A 122 -7.26 -1.82 -8.77
C ARG A 122 -6.21 -1.31 -7.81
N ILE A 123 -6.67 -0.98 -6.61
CA ILE A 123 -5.78 -0.72 -5.49
C ILE A 123 -5.58 -2.05 -4.77
N CYS A 124 -4.33 -2.45 -4.64
CA CYS A 124 -3.91 -3.67 -3.98
C CYS A 124 -3.21 -3.30 -2.69
N PHE A 125 -3.43 -4.10 -1.65
CA PHE A 125 -2.68 -4.05 -0.41
C PHE A 125 -2.12 -5.44 -0.09
N ALA A 126 -0.91 -5.48 0.44
CA ALA A 126 -0.26 -6.73 0.85
C ALA A 126 0.60 -6.54 2.09
N VAL A 127 0.80 -7.63 2.82
CA VAL A 127 1.86 -7.76 3.84
C VAL A 127 2.92 -8.71 3.31
N LYS A 128 4.19 -8.34 3.43
CA LYS A 128 5.34 -9.19 3.06
C LYS A 128 6.47 -9.03 4.07
N ASP A 129 7.47 -9.92 3.95
CA ASP A 129 8.71 -9.88 4.72
C ASP A 129 8.48 -9.77 6.24
N GLY A 130 7.39 -10.37 6.71
CA GLY A 130 6.98 -10.35 8.11
C GLY A 130 7.76 -11.35 8.93
N TYR A 131 8.17 -10.97 10.14
CA TYR A 131 8.83 -11.85 11.09
C TYR A 131 8.50 -11.48 12.53
N GLY A 132 8.30 -12.49 13.38
CA GLY A 132 8.26 -12.37 14.85
C GLY A 132 8.67 -13.70 15.48
N GLN A 133 9.13 -13.71 16.72
CA GLN A 133 9.57 -14.96 17.37
C GLN A 133 8.42 -15.94 17.58
N ASP A 134 7.22 -15.46 17.92
CA ASP A 134 6.03 -16.32 18.10
C ASP A 134 5.47 -16.86 16.79
N TRP A 135 5.61 -16.10 15.71
CA TRP A 135 4.93 -16.35 14.43
C TRP A 135 5.85 -16.89 13.34
N GLY A 136 7.18 -16.79 13.51
CA GLY A 136 8.14 -17.05 12.46
C GLY A 136 7.95 -16.06 11.30
N ASN A 137 8.17 -16.53 10.07
CA ASN A 137 7.93 -15.71 8.88
C ASN A 137 6.45 -15.64 8.54
N PHE A 138 5.96 -14.46 8.17
CA PHE A 138 4.61 -14.23 7.66
C PHE A 138 4.62 -13.19 6.53
N GLY A 139 3.47 -12.98 5.91
CA GLY A 139 3.38 -12.19 4.68
C GLY A 139 3.61 -13.07 3.44
N GLY A 140 3.18 -12.58 2.28
CA GLY A 140 3.19 -13.35 1.04
C GLY A 140 1.94 -13.12 0.18
N PRO A 141 1.82 -13.87 -0.94
CA PRO A 141 0.69 -13.79 -1.86
C PRO A 141 -0.69 -14.00 -1.20
N GLU A 142 -0.72 -14.72 -0.08
CA GLU A 142 -1.90 -14.99 0.72
C GLU A 142 -2.41 -13.76 1.49
N TYR A 143 -1.59 -12.73 1.69
CA TYR A 143 -2.00 -11.49 2.37
C TYR A 143 -2.36 -10.36 1.39
N VAL A 144 -2.68 -10.69 0.14
CA VAL A 144 -3.01 -9.69 -0.89
C VAL A 144 -4.53 -9.50 -0.97
N VAL A 145 -4.99 -8.31 -0.63
CA VAL A 145 -6.38 -7.88 -0.81
C VAL A 145 -6.46 -6.81 -1.89
N ARG A 146 -7.60 -6.74 -2.58
CA ARG A 146 -7.78 -5.88 -3.75
C ARG A 146 -9.15 -5.22 -3.71
N MET A 147 -9.19 -3.97 -4.18
CA MET A 147 -10.44 -3.28 -4.42
C MET A 147 -10.43 -2.56 -5.76
N GLN A 148 -11.60 -2.40 -6.36
CA GLN A 148 -11.77 -1.68 -7.62
C GLN A 148 -12.16 -0.22 -7.34
N ARG A 149 -11.35 0.72 -7.79
CA ARG A 149 -11.61 2.17 -7.63
C ARG A 149 -11.02 2.93 -8.81
N ARG A 150 -11.89 3.40 -9.72
CA ARG A 150 -11.47 3.98 -11.01
C ARG A 150 -11.03 5.45 -10.93
N ASP A 151 -11.39 6.11 -9.85
CA ASP A 151 -11.07 7.50 -9.53
C ASP A 151 -9.69 7.66 -8.87
N ILE A 152 -9.07 6.55 -8.42
CA ILE A 152 -7.71 6.53 -7.86
C ILE A 152 -6.78 5.88 -8.89
N LEU A 153 -6.11 6.71 -9.69
CA LEU A 153 -5.24 6.28 -10.79
C LEU A 153 -3.78 6.11 -10.38
N ASP A 154 -3.39 6.66 -9.24
CA ASP A 154 -2.04 6.60 -8.67
C ASP A 154 -2.09 6.94 -7.18
N LEU A 155 -0.94 6.81 -6.51
CA LEU A 155 -0.76 7.03 -5.08
C LEU A 155 -0.01 8.34 -4.78
N SER A 156 0.02 9.30 -5.70
CA SER A 156 0.78 10.56 -5.51
C SER A 156 0.20 11.44 -4.38
N LYS A 157 -1.04 11.17 -3.98
CA LYS A 157 -1.73 11.83 -2.87
C LYS A 157 -1.55 11.13 -1.52
N TYR A 158 -0.89 9.97 -1.47
CA TYR A 158 -0.61 9.27 -0.22
C TYR A 158 0.29 10.11 0.69
N ARG A 159 0.08 10.00 2.01
CA ARG A 159 0.92 10.63 3.04
C ARG A 159 1.21 9.63 4.16
N PRO A 160 2.50 9.38 4.51
CA PRO A 160 2.87 8.45 5.59
C PRO A 160 2.24 8.75 6.94
N ILE A 161 2.04 10.04 7.25
CA ILE A 161 1.49 10.48 8.53
C ILE A 161 0.09 9.90 8.79
N ASN A 162 -0.69 9.63 7.75
CA ASN A 162 -2.02 9.04 7.90
C ASN A 162 -1.95 7.61 8.44
N SER A 163 -1.01 6.80 7.94
CA SER A 163 -0.85 5.43 8.45
C SER A 163 -0.35 5.44 9.90
N LEU A 164 0.50 6.41 10.27
CA LEU A 164 0.97 6.59 11.65
C LEU A 164 -0.15 7.02 12.60
N ASP A 165 -0.95 8.00 12.20
CA ASP A 165 -2.07 8.52 12.99
C ASP A 165 -3.21 7.50 13.12
N SER A 166 -3.22 6.47 12.27
CA SER A 166 -4.26 5.42 12.23
C SER A 166 -3.79 4.07 12.77
N VAL A 167 -2.74 4.06 13.61
CA VAL A 167 -2.39 2.89 14.43
C VAL A 167 -3.25 2.91 15.68
N ASP A 168 -4.02 1.85 15.90
CA ASP A 168 -4.85 1.67 17.08
C ASP A 168 -4.48 0.38 17.83
N ILE A 169 -4.32 0.49 19.15
CA ILE A 169 -4.10 -0.67 20.02
C ILE A 169 -5.42 -0.98 20.72
N ASN A 170 -6.27 -1.71 20.01
CA ASN A 170 -7.63 -2.06 20.41
C ASN A 170 -7.69 -2.68 21.82
N PHE A 171 -6.68 -3.48 22.19
CA PHE A 171 -6.62 -4.13 23.50
C PHE A 171 -5.17 -4.32 23.97
N GLY A 172 -4.91 -4.03 25.24
CA GLY A 172 -3.60 -4.27 25.86
C GLY A 172 -2.50 -3.28 25.48
N ALA A 173 -2.83 -1.99 25.31
CA ALA A 173 -1.84 -0.95 24.96
C ALA A 173 -0.60 -0.92 25.87
N ASN A 174 -0.75 -1.24 27.16
CA ASN A 174 0.36 -1.35 28.11
C ASN A 174 1.32 -2.53 27.85
N ARG A 175 1.01 -3.38 26.86
CA ARG A 175 1.80 -4.54 26.42
C ARG A 175 2.56 -4.29 25.12
N ILE A 176 2.60 -3.05 24.66
CA ILE A 176 3.38 -2.63 23.51
C ILE A 176 4.36 -1.56 23.99
N SER A 177 5.65 -1.83 23.85
CA SER A 177 6.69 -0.85 24.19
C SER A 177 6.79 0.23 23.12
N SER A 178 6.64 -0.16 21.86
CA SER A 178 6.79 0.73 20.71
C SER A 178 6.13 0.12 19.48
N SER A 179 5.58 0.98 18.63
CA SER A 179 5.19 0.69 17.25
C SER A 179 5.74 1.82 16.39
N LYS A 180 6.57 1.49 15.40
CA LYS A 180 7.32 2.45 14.60
C LYS A 180 7.25 2.10 13.13
N MET A 181 7.02 3.12 12.30
CA MET A 181 7.30 3.04 10.88
C MET A 181 8.77 3.45 10.67
N LEU A 182 9.58 2.57 10.12
CA LEU A 182 11.02 2.76 9.96
C LEU A 182 11.36 3.55 8.69
N LYS A 183 10.68 3.22 7.58
CA LYS A 183 10.89 3.87 6.28
C LYS A 183 9.68 3.72 5.36
N VAL A 184 9.55 4.65 4.43
CA VAL A 184 8.60 4.57 3.31
C VAL A 184 9.34 4.65 1.99
N ARG A 185 8.97 3.81 1.02
CA ARG A 185 9.51 3.83 -0.34
C ARG A 185 8.40 4.10 -1.34
N LEU A 186 8.54 5.16 -2.13
CA LEU A 186 7.65 5.53 -3.22
C LEU A 186 8.26 5.07 -4.54
N TYR A 187 7.54 4.23 -5.28
CA TYR A 187 7.96 3.69 -6.56
C TYR A 187 7.21 4.41 -7.68
N TYR A 188 7.97 5.03 -8.56
CA TYR A 188 7.47 5.82 -9.67
C TYR A 188 7.40 5.01 -10.96
N THR A 189 6.52 5.41 -11.88
CA THR A 189 6.36 4.78 -13.20
C THR A 189 7.61 4.88 -14.07
N SER A 190 8.46 5.89 -13.83
CA SER A 190 9.78 6.04 -14.45
C SER A 190 10.81 5.00 -14.01
N GLY A 191 10.50 4.22 -12.97
CA GLY A 191 11.44 3.31 -12.29
C GLY A 191 12.24 3.98 -11.16
N ASN A 192 12.06 5.28 -10.92
CA ASN A 192 12.65 5.95 -9.76
C ASN A 192 12.05 5.44 -8.45
N VAL A 193 12.86 5.40 -7.40
CA VAL A 193 12.43 5.07 -6.04
C VAL A 193 12.89 6.17 -5.10
N VAL A 194 11.94 6.78 -4.39
CA VAL A 194 12.22 7.78 -3.35
C VAL A 194 12.01 7.13 -1.99
N GLU A 195 13.05 7.14 -1.16
CA GLU A 195 12.95 6.70 0.23
C GLU A 195 12.74 7.92 1.14
N LEU A 196 11.74 7.82 2.01
CA LEU A 196 11.41 8.79 3.04
C LEU A 196 11.76 8.18 4.39
N LEU A 197 12.67 8.84 5.11
CA LEU A 197 12.91 8.52 6.51
C LEU A 197 11.77 9.12 7.34
N VAL A 198 11.16 8.27 8.15
CA VAL A 198 10.13 8.69 9.10
C VAL A 198 10.85 9.14 10.35
N ALA A 199 10.72 10.41 10.70
CA ALA A 199 11.29 10.92 11.94
C ALA A 199 10.65 10.19 13.13
N GLU A 200 11.45 9.82 14.12
CA GLU A 200 10.89 9.27 15.37
C GLU A 200 9.94 10.30 15.98
N THR A 201 8.67 9.94 16.13
CA THR A 201 7.74 10.73 16.93
C THR A 201 8.24 10.67 18.38
N PRO A 202 8.48 11.82 19.03
CA PRO A 202 9.07 11.88 20.38
C PRO A 202 8.19 11.27 21.46
#